data_AF-A0A936SLM9-F1
#
_entry.id   AF-A0A936SLM9-F1
#
_cell.length_a   1.000
_cell.length_b   1.000
_cell.length_c   1.000
_cell.angle_alpha   90.00
_cell.angle_beta   90.00
_cell.angle_gamma   90.00
#
_symmetry.space_group_name_H-M   'P 1'
#
loop_
_entity.id
_entity.type
_entity.pdbx_description
1 polymer ?
#
loop_
_entity_poly.entity_id
_entity_poly.type
_entity_poly.pdbx_seq_one_letter_code
_entity_poly.pdbx_strand_id
1 'polypeptide(L)'
;MTSKLRDRSIELNKLVTTIKKEPAKRENPPRQRVLHDLAVRKNFKMKDKDCKNLGDAVFALFCPADADILTTNISDHRPLAEALGKTAVSPKDVVSSKP
;
A
#
# COMPACT_ATOMS: atom_id res chain seq x y z
N MET A 1 12.53 -10.31 -4.41
CA MET A 1 11.53 -9.27 -4.08
C MET A 1 10.27 -9.87 -3.46
N THR A 2 9.72 -10.96 -3.98
CA THR A 2 8.48 -11.59 -3.48
C THR A 2 8.55 -12.24 -2.10
N SER A 3 9.69 -12.78 -1.63
CA SER A 3 9.75 -13.40 -0.29
C SER A 3 9.51 -12.37 0.83
N LYS A 4 10.21 -11.23 0.78
CA LYS A 4 10.06 -10.13 1.76
C LYS A 4 8.64 -9.56 1.84
N LEU A 5 7.87 -9.64 0.76
CA LEU A 5 6.46 -9.24 0.76
C LEU A 5 5.59 -10.26 1.53
N ARG A 6 5.85 -11.56 1.33
CA ARG A 6 5.08 -12.63 1.96
C ARG A 6 5.32 -12.74 3.47
N ASP A 7 6.50 -12.35 3.93
CA ASP A 7 6.82 -12.28 5.35
C ASP A 7 5.95 -11.25 6.11
N ARG A 8 5.28 -10.36 5.38
CA ARG A 8 4.39 -9.30 5.89
C ARG A 8 2.91 -9.64 5.71
N SER A 9 2.54 -10.91 5.88
CA SER A 9 1.18 -11.40 5.62
C SER A 9 0.10 -10.68 6.45
N ILE A 10 0.43 -10.25 7.67
CA ILE A 10 -0.46 -9.48 8.54
C ILE A 10 -0.74 -8.10 7.91
N GLU A 11 0.31 -7.38 7.51
CA GLU A 11 0.17 -6.08 6.85
C GLU A 11 -0.56 -6.18 5.52
N LEU A 12 -0.28 -7.21 4.72
CA LEU A 12 -1.00 -7.47 3.47
C LEU A 12 -2.51 -7.63 3.71
N ASN A 13 -2.92 -8.36 4.75
CA ASN A 13 -4.32 -8.53 5.11
C ASN A 13 -4.97 -7.23 5.60
N LYS A 14 -4.23 -6.39 6.34
CA LYS A 14 -4.70 -5.04 6.72
C LYS A 14 -5.01 -4.21 5.48
N LEU A 15 -4.09 -4.18 4.50
CA LEU A 15 -4.29 -3.46 3.25
C LEU A 15 -5.48 -3.98 2.43
N VAL A 16 -5.65 -5.30 2.33
CA VAL A 16 -6.84 -5.92 1.68
C VAL A 16 -8.13 -5.43 2.35
N THR A 17 -8.15 -5.37 3.68
CA THR A 17 -9.33 -4.93 4.44
C THR A 17 -9.61 -3.46 4.24
N THR A 18 -8.57 -2.61 4.21
CA THR A 18 -8.69 -1.19 3.93
C THR A 18 -9.25 -0.92 2.54
N ILE A 19 -8.70 -1.55 1.50
CA ILE A 19 -9.16 -1.35 0.12
C ILE A 19 -10.64 -1.71 -0.06
N LYS A 20 -11.16 -2.70 0.68
CA LYS A 20 -12.58 -3.06 0.66
C LYS A 20 -13.50 -1.99 1.24
N LYS A 21 -13.00 -1.15 2.14
CA LYS A 21 -13.75 -0.07 2.80
C LYS A 21 -13.68 1.24 2.00
N GLU A 22 -12.70 1.37 1.11
CA GLU A 22 -12.55 2.53 0.25
C GLU A 22 -13.68 2.61 -0.80
N PRO A 23 -13.99 3.83 -1.29
CA PRO A 23 -14.90 4.01 -2.42
C PRO A 23 -14.51 3.14 -3.62
N ALA A 24 -15.51 2.75 -4.42
CA ALA A 24 -15.27 1.95 -5.61
C ALA A 24 -14.39 2.71 -6.61
N LYS A 25 -13.19 2.17 -6.87
CA LYS A 25 -12.27 2.64 -7.91
C LYS A 25 -11.84 1.47 -8.79
N ARG A 26 -11.53 1.75 -10.06
CA ARG A 26 -11.20 0.72 -11.06
C ARG A 26 -9.98 -0.13 -10.67
N GLU A 27 -9.04 0.48 -9.96
CA GLU A 27 -7.77 -0.11 -9.53
C GLU A 27 -7.88 -0.91 -8.22
N ASN A 28 -8.97 -0.74 -7.45
CA ASN A 28 -9.14 -1.41 -6.16
C ASN A 28 -9.29 -2.94 -6.31
N PRO A 29 -10.16 -3.48 -7.19
CA PRO A 29 -10.30 -4.93 -7.37
C PRO A 29 -8.99 -5.65 -7.76
N PRO A 30 -8.21 -5.19 -8.77
CA PRO A 30 -6.96 -5.87 -9.11
C PRO A 30 -5.89 -5.73 -8.01
N ARG A 31 -5.80 -4.59 -7.32
CA ARG A 31 -4.90 -4.39 -6.16
C ARG A 31 -5.23 -5.36 -5.04
N GLN A 32 -6.51 -5.45 -4.66
CA GLN A 32 -7.01 -6.35 -3.63
C GLN A 32 -6.68 -7.82 -3.96
N ARG A 33 -6.92 -8.24 -5.21
CA ARG A 33 -6.61 -9.61 -5.66
C ARG A 33 -5.14 -9.95 -5.45
N VAL A 34 -4.23 -9.07 -5.90
CA VAL A 34 -2.79 -9.33 -5.82
C VAL A 34 -2.31 -9.37 -4.37
N LEU A 35 -2.77 -8.44 -3.52
CA LEU A 35 -2.42 -8.43 -2.10
C LEU A 35 -2.92 -9.69 -1.37
N HIS A 36 -4.17 -10.09 -1.64
CA HIS A 36 -4.73 -11.33 -1.09
C HIS A 36 -3.95 -12.57 -1.55
N ASP A 37 -3.67 -12.67 -2.85
CA ASP A 37 -2.92 -13.80 -3.39
C ASP A 37 -1.49 -13.86 -2.81
N LEU A 38 -0.85 -12.72 -2.59
CA LEU A 38 0.44 -12.66 -1.89
C LEU A 38 0.36 -13.09 -0.43
N ALA A 39 -0.71 -12.73 0.28
CA ALA A 39 -0.90 -13.05 1.69
C ALA A 39 -1.20 -14.55 1.90
N VAL A 40 -1.98 -15.16 1.00
CA VAL A 40 -2.56 -16.50 1.22
C VAL A 40 -1.84 -17.59 0.42
N ARG A 41 -1.39 -17.31 -0.81
CA ARG A 41 -0.90 -18.36 -1.72
C ARG A 41 0.62 -18.46 -1.69
N LYS A 42 1.14 -19.49 -1.01
CA LYS A 42 2.59 -19.79 -0.92
C LYS A 42 3.32 -19.90 -2.27
N ASN A 43 2.63 -20.31 -3.34
CA ASN A 43 3.22 -20.50 -4.67
C ASN A 43 2.80 -19.41 -5.69
N PHE A 44 2.25 -18.29 -5.24
CA PHE A 44 1.87 -17.21 -6.14
C PHE A 44 3.07 -16.58 -6.85
N LYS A 45 3.18 -16.82 -8.16
CA LYS A 45 4.20 -16.21 -9.00
C LYS A 45 3.65 -14.87 -9.51
N MET A 46 4.19 -13.76 -8.99
CA MET A 46 3.87 -12.43 -9.50
C MET A 46 4.29 -12.33 -10.98
N LYS A 47 3.38 -11.80 -11.80
CA LYS A 47 3.65 -11.39 -13.18
C LYS A 47 3.75 -9.87 -13.25
N ASP A 48 4.25 -9.33 -14.36
CA ASP A 48 4.42 -7.88 -14.54
C ASP A 48 3.12 -7.10 -14.35
N LYS A 49 2.00 -7.67 -14.81
CA LYS A 49 0.66 -7.09 -14.58
C LYS A 49 0.30 -7.00 -13.10
N ASP A 50 0.77 -7.93 -12.27
CA ASP A 50 0.51 -7.96 -10.84
C ASP A 50 1.42 -6.96 -10.10
N CYS A 51 2.67 -6.77 -10.56
CA CYS A 51 3.55 -5.71 -10.08
C CYS A 51 2.90 -4.32 -10.23
N LYS A 52 2.31 -4.04 -11.40
CA LYS A 52 1.62 -2.76 -11.65
C LYS A 52 0.43 -2.54 -10.72
N ASN A 53 -0.28 -3.61 -10.36
CA ASN A 53 -1.45 -3.53 -9.48
C ASN A 53 -1.09 -3.36 -8.00
N LEU A 54 0.14 -3.66 -7.59
CA LEU A 54 0.60 -3.39 -6.23
C LEU A 54 0.80 -1.89 -5.99
N GLY A 55 1.43 -1.18 -6.94
CA GLY A 55 1.59 0.28 -6.93
C GLY A 55 1.87 0.87 -5.55
N ASP A 56 0.97 1.74 -5.10
CA ASP A 56 1.02 2.50 -3.84
C ASP A 56 1.16 1.62 -2.59
N ALA A 57 0.63 0.39 -2.62
CA ALA A 57 0.71 -0.54 -1.50
C ALA A 57 2.15 -0.92 -1.16
N VAL A 58 3.06 -0.93 -2.15
CA VAL A 58 4.49 -1.21 -1.92
C VAL A 58 5.12 -0.12 -1.06
N PHE A 59 4.81 1.15 -1.34
CA PHE A 59 5.30 2.26 -0.54
C PHE A 59 4.78 2.18 0.89
N ALA A 60 3.49 1.90 1.06
CA ALA A 60 2.91 1.68 2.39
C ALA A 60 3.59 0.53 3.15
N LEU A 61 3.89 -0.60 2.49
CA LEU A 61 4.51 -1.77 3.12
C LEU A 61 5.96 -1.51 3.54
N PHE A 62 6.75 -0.88 2.67
CA PHE A 62 8.20 -0.75 2.87
C PHE A 62 8.65 0.58 3.48
N CYS A 63 7.78 1.58 3.57
CA CYS A 63 8.09 2.80 4.32
C CYS A 63 8.50 2.43 5.75
N PRO A 64 9.63 2.92 6.26
CA PRO A 64 9.99 2.79 7.67
C PRO A 64 8.88 3.35 8.59
N ALA A 65 8.84 2.89 9.84
CA ALA A 65 7.83 3.32 10.80
C ALA A 65 8.05 4.77 11.28
N ASP A 66 9.29 5.25 11.18
CA ASP A 66 9.77 6.59 11.56
C ASP A 66 9.87 7.55 10.36
N ALA A 67 9.27 7.19 9.22
CA ALA A 67 9.32 7.98 8.00
C ALA A 67 7.93 8.24 7.42
N ASP A 68 7.83 9.35 6.68
CA ASP A 68 6.63 9.73 5.96
C ASP A 68 6.69 9.32 4.49
N ILE A 69 5.55 8.89 3.95
CA ILE A 69 5.37 8.70 2.51
C ILE A 69 5.06 10.06 1.88
N LEU A 70 6.08 10.68 1.28
CA LEU A 70 5.91 11.93 0.53
C LEU A 70 5.30 11.65 -0.85
N THR A 71 4.10 12.16 -1.11
CA THR A 71 3.38 11.89 -2.36
C THR A 71 2.43 13.01 -2.77
N THR A 72 2.20 13.17 -4.07
CA THR A 72 1.13 14.02 -4.59
C THR A 72 -0.21 13.28 -4.69
N ASN A 73 -0.20 11.93 -4.68
CA ASN A 73 -1.38 11.09 -4.72
C ASN A 73 -1.81 10.67 -3.30
N ILE A 74 -2.19 11.67 -2.51
CA ILE A 74 -2.55 11.49 -1.10
C ILE A 74 -3.79 10.64 -0.92
N SER A 75 -4.79 10.80 -1.81
CA SER A 75 -6.05 10.08 -1.73
C SER A 75 -5.89 8.56 -1.78
N ASP A 76 -4.85 8.06 -2.45
CA ASP A 76 -4.61 6.61 -2.56
C ASP A 76 -3.62 6.10 -1.51
N HIS A 77 -2.60 6.89 -1.16
CA HIS A 77 -1.58 6.46 -0.20
C HIS A 77 -2.03 6.58 1.25
N ARG A 78 -2.77 7.63 1.60
CA ARG A 78 -3.19 7.89 2.99
C ARG A 78 -3.94 6.71 3.62
N PRO A 79 -5.01 6.15 3.03
CA PRO A 79 -5.71 5.02 3.65
C PRO A 79 -4.80 3.80 3.82
N LEU A 80 -3.90 3.54 2.87
CA LEU A 80 -2.95 2.41 2.93
C LEU A 80 -1.88 2.62 4.02
N ALA A 81 -1.37 3.84 4.17
CA ALA A 81 -0.38 4.19 5.18
C ALA A 81 -0.98 4.12 6.59
N GLU A 82 -2.15 4.72 6.80
CA GLU A 82 -2.86 4.74 8.08
C GLU A 82 -3.22 3.33 8.55
N ALA A 83 -3.62 2.45 7.62
CA ALA A 83 -3.89 1.04 7.92
C ALA A 83 -2.69 0.30 8.52
N LEU A 84 -1.47 0.78 8.27
CA LEU A 84 -0.23 0.23 8.78
C LEU A 84 0.39 1.08 9.91
N GLY A 85 -0.34 2.09 10.40
CA GLY A 85 0.15 3.00 11.43
C GLY A 85 1.23 3.97 10.95
N LYS A 86 1.20 4.33 9.66
CA LYS A 86 2.17 5.22 9.01
C LYS A 86 1.48 6.46 8.45
N THR A 87 2.28 7.44 8.08
CA THR A 87 1.82 8.73 7.56
C THR A 87 2.15 8.90 6.08
N ALA A 88 1.24 9.54 5.36
CA ALA A 88 1.44 9.99 3.99
C ALA A 88 1.12 11.49 3.89
N VAL A 89 2.07 12.27 3.40
CA VAL A 89 2.03 13.74 3.40
C VAL A 89 2.26 14.28 2.00
N SER A 90 1.60 15.40 1.68
CA SER A 90 1.88 16.09 0.42
C SER A 90 3.04 17.07 0.60
N PRO A 91 3.80 17.37 -0.48
CA PRO A 91 4.82 18.42 -0.42
C PRO A 91 4.28 19.78 0.08
N LYS A 92 3.00 20.07 -0.14
CA LYS A 92 2.37 21.33 0.33
C LYS A 92 2.24 21.37 1.86
N ASP A 93 2.01 20.22 2.48
CA ASP A 93 1.85 20.09 3.93
C ASP A 93 3.20 20.26 4.66
N VAL A 94 4.29 19.85 4.00
CA VAL A 94 5.66 19.94 4.54
C VAL A 94 6.22 21.36 4.40
N VAL A 95 5.91 22.08 3.32
CA VAL A 95 6.39 23.46 3.12
C VAL A 95 5.70 24.44 4.08
N SER A 96 4.44 24.17 4.45
CA SER A 96 3.66 25.03 5.35
C SER A 96 3.98 24.85 6.84
N SER A 97 4.82 23.87 7.19
CA SER A 97 5.22 23.56 8.57
C SER A 97 6.65 24.02 8.90
N LYS A 98 7.31 24.71 7.97
CA LYS A 98 8.60 25.38 8.21
C LYS A 98 8.32 26.78 8.79
N PRO A 99 8.83 27.13 9.99
CA PRO A 99 8.71 28.47 10.54
C PRO A 99 9.40 29.52 9.66
#